data_AF-A0A0A9X888-F1
#
_entry.id   AF-A0A0A9X888-F1
#
_cell.length_a   1.000
_cell.length_b   1.000
_cell.length_c   1.000
_cell.angle_alpha   90.00
_cell.angle_beta   90.00
_cell.angle_gamma   90.00
#
_symmetry.space_group_name_H-M   'P 1'
#
loop_
_entity.id
_entity.type
_entity.pdbx_description
1 polymer ?
#
loop_
_entity_poly.entity_id
_entity_poly.type
_entity_poly.pdbx_seq_one_letter_code
_entity_poly.pdbx_strand_id
1 'polypeptide(L)'
;MTVCVIAIAFGTILASTLSNFYIVLVSSVICCCMSFYALPRVIARANVFSFLQMVFYIQMQGLTDSFYMATPDCLPDAPHFSYTFYNTIGQMISNLAAIAGVTGFTYVFSKRGYRLTMCITTLIQIFASIFDIVIVKR
;
A
#
# COMPACT_ATOMS: atom_id res chain seq x y z
N MET A 1 -11.20 -9.81 7.47
CA MET A 1 -10.23 -8.75 7.14
C MET A 1 -10.18 -7.64 8.19
N THR A 2 -11.29 -6.97 8.53
CA THR A 2 -11.31 -5.86 9.51
C THR A 2 -10.74 -6.24 10.89
N VAL A 3 -11.10 -7.42 11.42
CA VAL A 3 -10.57 -7.92 12.71
C VAL A 3 -9.05 -8.10 12.68
N CYS A 4 -8.50 -8.61 11.56
CA CYS A 4 -7.06 -8.77 11.38
C CYS A 4 -6.35 -7.40 11.35
N VAL A 5 -6.93 -6.41 10.68
CA VAL A 5 -6.39 -5.04 10.64
C VAL A 5 -6.36 -4.41 12.03
N ILE A 6 -7.42 -4.60 12.81
CA ILE A 6 -7.50 -4.10 14.19
C ILE A 6 -6.40 -4.77 15.04
N ALA A 7 -6.23 -6.09 14.93
CA ALA A 7 -5.18 -6.82 15.65
C ALA A 7 -3.77 -6.34 15.27
N ILE A 8 -3.50 -6.08 14.00
CA ILE A 8 -2.23 -5.51 13.53
C ILE A 8 -2.01 -4.12 14.13
N ALA A 9 -3.03 -3.25 14.10
CA ALA A 9 -2.94 -1.89 14.63
C ALA A 9 -2.67 -1.85 16.15
N PHE A 10 -3.29 -2.74 16.92
CA PHE A 10 -2.97 -2.88 18.34
C PHE A 10 -1.57 -3.46 18.56
N GLY A 11 -1.14 -4.39 17.71
CA GLY A 11 0.22 -4.91 17.71
C GLY A 11 1.26 -3.80 17.53
N THR A 12 1.11 -2.96 16.49
CA THR A 12 2.08 -1.90 16.20
C THR A 12 2.20 -0.84 17.29
N ILE A 13 1.15 -0.61 18.09
CA ILE A 13 1.18 0.36 19.18
C ILE A 13 1.83 -0.23 20.45
N LEU A 14 1.61 -1.52 20.75
CA LEU A 14 1.98 -2.11 22.04
C LEU A 14 3.24 -3.00 22.00
N ALA A 15 3.59 -3.55 20.83
CA ALA A 15 4.51 -4.68 20.74
C ALA A 15 5.90 -4.28 20.23
N SER A 16 6.92 -5.01 20.69
CA SER A 16 8.31 -4.90 20.20
C SER A 16 8.43 -5.35 18.73
N THR A 17 9.52 -4.97 18.06
CA THR A 17 9.75 -5.24 16.62
C THR A 17 9.60 -6.72 16.24
N LEU A 18 10.11 -7.64 17.07
CA LEU A 18 9.96 -9.07 16.84
C LEU A 18 8.51 -9.55 17.02
N SER A 19 7.80 -9.04 18.03
CA SER A 19 6.40 -9.42 18.27
C SER A 19 5.47 -8.92 17.16
N ASN A 20 5.75 -7.74 16.60
CA ASN A 20 5.01 -7.21 15.46
C ASN A 20 5.15 -8.06 14.20
N PHE A 21 6.35 -8.58 13.96
CA PHE A 21 6.59 -9.47 12.83
C PHE A 21 5.71 -10.73 12.89
N TYR A 22 5.62 -11.36 14.07
CA TYR A 22 4.78 -12.55 14.25
C TYR A 22 3.29 -12.25 14.09
N ILE A 23 2.78 -11.14 14.63
CA ILE A 23 1.36 -10.76 14.51
C ILE A 23 0.98 -10.58 13.04
N VAL A 24 1.82 -9.88 12.27
CA VAL A 24 1.59 -9.65 10.83
C VAL A 24 1.62 -10.98 10.06
N LEU A 25 2.59 -11.84 10.34
CA LEU A 25 2.72 -13.14 9.67
C LEU A 25 1.48 -14.01 9.92
N VAL A 26 1.05 -14.15 11.17
CA VAL A 26 -0.16 -14.93 11.52
C VAL A 26 -1.41 -14.34 10.89
N SER A 27 -1.59 -13.01 10.94
CA SER A 27 -2.76 -12.34 10.37
C SER A 27 -2.87 -12.51 8.85
N SER A 28 -1.74 -12.50 8.14
CA SER A 28 -1.70 -12.70 6.68
C SER A 28 -2.16 -14.11 6.27
N VAL A 29 -1.71 -15.14 7.00
CA VAL A 29 -2.13 -16.53 6.77
C VAL A 29 -3.63 -16.69 7.01
N ILE A 30 -4.15 -16.11 8.10
CA ILE A 30 -5.59 -16.15 8.43
C ILE A 30 -6.41 -15.48 7.33
N CYS A 31 -5.98 -14.31 6.84
CA CYS A 31 -6.65 -13.61 5.74
C CYS A 31 -6.68 -14.47 4.46
N CYS A 32 -5.56 -15.08 4.07
CA CYS A 32 -5.49 -15.96 2.90
C CYS A 32 -6.43 -17.17 3.03
N CYS A 33 -6.44 -17.85 4.17
CA CYS A 33 -7.33 -19.00 4.42
C CYS A 33 -8.82 -18.58 4.41
N MET A 34 -9.17 -17.47 5.05
CA MET A 34 -10.54 -16.95 5.03
C MET A 34 -10.99 -16.52 3.63
N SER A 35 -10.09 -15.97 2.80
CA SER A 35 -10.42 -15.61 1.41
C SER A 35 -10.78 -16.83 0.56
N PHE A 36 -10.16 -17.99 0.80
CA PHE A 36 -10.55 -19.24 0.13
C PHE A 36 -11.88 -19.81 0.62
N TYR A 37 -12.25 -19.54 1.87
CA TYR A 37 -13.50 -20.01 2.46
C TYR A 37 -14.70 -19.14 2.06
N ALA A 38 -14.51 -17.82 2.02
CA ALA A 38 -15.61 -16.86 1.82
C ALA A 38 -15.84 -16.46 0.35
N LEU A 39 -14.88 -16.65 -0.56
CA LEU A 39 -15.00 -16.21 -1.96
C LEU A 39 -14.95 -17.37 -2.96
N PRO A 40 -15.62 -17.24 -4.13
CA PRO A 40 -15.51 -18.20 -5.21
C PRO A 40 -14.06 -18.30 -5.69
N ARG A 41 -13.63 -19.52 -6.03
CA ARG A 41 -12.21 -19.90 -6.26
C ARG A 41 -11.43 -18.99 -7.22
N VAL A 42 -12.11 -18.34 -8.17
CA VAL A 42 -11.49 -17.39 -9.11
C VAL A 42 -11.06 -16.09 -8.41
N ILE A 43 -11.90 -15.54 -7.54
CA ILE A 43 -11.65 -14.28 -6.81
C ILE A 43 -10.71 -14.52 -5.61
N ALA A 44 -10.71 -15.74 -5.05
CA ALA A 44 -9.76 -16.10 -4.00
C ALA A 44 -8.31 -16.14 -4.52
N ARG A 45 -8.05 -16.79 -5.66
CA ARG A 45 -6.71 -16.86 -6.28
C ARG A 45 -6.16 -15.48 -6.64
N ALA A 46 -7.04 -14.66 -7.17
CA ALA A 46 -6.85 -13.24 -7.46
C ALA A 46 -6.36 -12.44 -6.24
N ASN A 47 -7.11 -12.49 -5.13
CA ASN A 47 -6.74 -11.79 -3.91
C ASN A 47 -5.42 -12.28 -3.33
N VAL A 48 -5.18 -13.59 -3.33
CA VAL A 48 -3.91 -14.16 -2.84
C VAL A 48 -2.74 -13.71 -3.71
N PHE A 49 -2.92 -13.65 -5.04
CA PHE A 49 -1.90 -13.12 -5.94
C PHE A 49 -1.61 -11.63 -5.69
N SER A 50 -2.64 -10.80 -5.51
CA SER A 50 -2.46 -9.39 -5.14
C SER A 50 -1.76 -9.22 -3.79
N PHE A 51 -2.10 -10.04 -2.80
CA PHE A 51 -1.41 -10.04 -1.50
C PHE A 51 0.06 -10.41 -1.67
N LEU A 52 0.35 -11.46 -2.43
CA LEU A 52 1.71 -11.90 -2.68
C LEU A 52 2.52 -10.82 -3.42
N GLN A 53 1.91 -10.17 -4.42
CA GLN A 53 2.51 -9.04 -5.14
C GLN A 53 2.87 -7.90 -4.18
N MET A 54 1.98 -7.55 -3.24
CA MET A 54 2.25 -6.52 -2.23
C MET A 54 3.38 -6.94 -1.26
N VAL A 55 3.47 -8.21 -0.88
CA VAL A 55 4.55 -8.72 -0.02
C VAL A 55 5.92 -8.59 -0.71
N PHE A 56 5.98 -8.81 -2.03
CA PHE A 56 7.20 -8.62 -2.81
C PHE A 56 7.45 -7.16 -3.21
N TYR A 57 6.49 -6.27 -3.00
CA TYR A 57 6.62 -4.86 -3.32
C TYR A 57 7.41 -4.15 -2.20
N ILE A 58 8.59 -3.65 -2.54
CA ILE A 58 9.40 -2.85 -1.62
C ILE A 58 8.75 -1.46 -1.50
N GLN A 59 8.07 -1.21 -0.38
CA GLN A 59 7.50 0.10 -0.09
C GLN A 59 8.61 1.07 0.34
N MET A 60 8.88 2.09 -0.47
CA MET A 60 9.84 3.18 -0.17
C MET A 60 9.22 4.30 0.70
N GLN A 61 7.95 4.17 1.10
CA GLN A 61 7.19 5.23 1.80
C GLN A 61 7.92 5.79 3.03
N GLY A 62 8.61 4.96 3.82
CA GLY A 62 9.37 5.44 4.97
C GLY A 62 10.60 6.31 4.63
N LEU A 63 11.21 6.12 3.45
CA LEU A 63 12.35 6.91 2.99
C LEU A 63 11.91 8.26 2.42
N THR A 64 10.82 8.28 1.67
CA THR A 64 10.26 9.53 1.12
C THR A 64 9.74 10.43 2.23
N ASP A 65 9.06 9.88 3.23
CA ASP A 65 8.56 10.65 4.38
C ASP A 65 9.72 11.25 5.19
N SER A 66 10.81 10.51 5.36
CA SER A 66 12.03 11.02 5.99
C SER A 66 12.75 12.06 5.13
N PHE A 67 12.72 11.95 3.79
CA PHE A 67 13.36 12.90 2.87
C PHE A 67 12.61 14.24 2.83
N TYR A 68 11.28 14.22 2.83
CA TYR A 68 10.45 15.43 2.81
C TYR A 68 10.32 16.12 4.17
N MET A 69 10.57 15.40 5.27
CA MET A 69 10.42 15.92 6.64
C MET A 69 11.72 15.99 7.46
N ALA A 70 12.88 15.65 6.87
CA ALA A 70 14.15 15.72 7.59
C ALA A 70 14.43 17.14 8.11
N THR A 71 14.87 17.20 9.36
CA THR A 71 15.40 18.41 10.01
C THR A 71 16.70 18.83 9.30
N PRO A 72 17.00 20.15 9.22
CA PRO A 72 18.09 20.70 8.40
C PRO A 72 19.51 20.25 8.78
N ASP A 73 19.69 19.55 9.91
CA ASP A 73 20.98 19.00 10.34
C ASP A 73 21.42 17.77 9.53
N CYS A 74 20.50 17.08 8.82
CA CYS A 74 20.83 15.86 8.07
C CYS A 74 20.98 16.08 6.55
N LEU A 75 20.16 16.95 5.92
CA LEU A 75 20.21 17.26 4.49
C LEU A 75 19.79 18.73 4.25
N PRO A 76 20.71 19.64 3.87
CA PRO A 76 20.42 21.08 3.74
C PRO A 76 19.67 21.47 2.44
N ASP A 77 19.58 20.58 1.44
CA ASP A 77 18.94 20.84 0.13
C ASP A 77 17.51 20.28 0.00
N ALA A 78 16.94 19.73 1.06
CA ALA A 78 15.58 19.16 1.02
C ALA A 78 14.50 20.25 1.19
N PRO A 79 13.37 20.18 0.47
CA PRO A 79 12.25 21.08 0.69
C PRO A 79 11.60 20.74 2.04
N HIS A 80 11.93 21.51 3.08
CA HIS A 80 11.42 21.37 4.45
C HIS A 80 9.92 21.66 4.53
N PHE A 81 9.07 20.77 4.02
CA PHE A 81 7.63 20.90 4.13
C PHE A 81 7.21 20.64 5.58
N SER A 82 6.34 21.51 6.10
CA SER A 82 5.75 21.30 7.43
C SER A 82 5.01 19.97 7.46
N TYR A 83 5.19 19.21 8.55
CA TYR A 83 4.58 17.90 8.78
C TYR A 83 3.06 17.91 8.50
N THR A 84 2.41 19.00 8.87
CA THR A 84 0.97 19.20 8.66
C THR A 84 0.59 19.40 7.20
N PHE A 85 1.42 20.08 6.40
CA PHE A 85 1.17 20.28 4.98
C PHE A 85 1.33 18.98 4.19
N TYR A 86 2.42 18.24 4.44
CA TYR A 86 2.68 16.98 3.77
C TYR A 86 1.63 15.92 4.09
N ASN A 87 1.27 15.76 5.37
CA ASN A 87 0.26 14.77 5.74
C ASN A 87 -1.15 15.20 5.28
N THR A 88 -1.54 16.46 5.40
CA THR A 88 -2.89 16.89 4.99
C THR A 88 -3.06 16.81 3.48
N ILE A 89 -2.13 17.36 2.70
CA ILE A 89 -2.23 17.39 1.24
C ILE A 89 -1.93 16.02 0.65
N GLY A 90 -0.94 15.31 1.17
CA GLY A 90 -0.63 13.94 0.75
C GLY A 90 -1.85 13.02 0.94
N GLN A 91 -2.51 13.09 2.09
CA GLN A 91 -3.74 12.31 2.34
C GLN A 91 -4.91 12.77 1.47
N MET A 92 -5.07 14.08 1.22
CA MET A 92 -6.11 14.57 0.32
C MET A 92 -5.91 14.08 -1.12
N ILE A 93 -4.70 14.18 -1.65
CA ILE A 93 -4.35 13.68 -2.99
C ILE A 93 -4.55 12.16 -3.05
N SER A 94 -4.11 11.43 -2.03
CA SER A 94 -4.29 9.98 -1.94
C SER A 94 -5.77 9.57 -1.94
N ASN A 95 -6.61 10.29 -1.20
CA ASN A 95 -8.05 10.05 -1.19
C ASN A 95 -8.71 10.37 -2.54
N LEU A 96 -8.33 11.46 -3.20
CA LEU A 96 -8.82 11.77 -4.54
C LEU A 96 -8.39 10.72 -5.57
N ALA A 97 -7.13 10.27 -5.51
CA ALA A 97 -6.62 9.19 -6.35
C ALA A 97 -7.35 7.87 -6.08
N ALA A 98 -7.67 7.56 -4.81
CA ALA A 98 -8.45 6.39 -4.45
C ALA A 98 -9.87 6.44 -5.02
N ILE A 99 -10.56 7.59 -4.94
CA ILE A 99 -11.88 7.79 -5.54
C ILE A 99 -11.81 7.61 -7.07
N ALA A 100 -10.81 8.21 -7.72
CA ALA A 100 -10.60 8.05 -9.16
C ALA A 100 -10.32 6.59 -9.55
N GLY A 101 -9.51 5.88 -8.75
CA GLY A 101 -9.22 4.46 -8.94
C GLY A 101 -10.46 3.59 -8.83
N VAL A 102 -11.28 3.78 -7.78
CA VAL A 102 -12.51 3.00 -7.55
C VAL A 102 -13.56 3.27 -8.63
N THR A 103 -13.75 4.54 -9.00
CA THR A 103 -14.70 4.91 -10.08
C THR A 103 -14.26 4.34 -11.42
N GLY A 104 -12.96 4.44 -11.75
CA GLY A 104 -12.39 3.82 -12.95
C GLY A 104 -12.56 2.29 -12.95
N PHE A 105 -12.34 1.62 -11.81
CA PHE A 105 -12.59 0.19 -11.65
C PHE A 105 -14.05 -0.19 -11.88
N THR A 106 -14.97 0.57 -11.30
CA THR A 106 -16.40 0.27 -11.35
C THR A 106 -16.97 0.52 -12.75
N TYR A 107 -16.54 1.57 -13.45
CA TYR A 107 -17.06 1.91 -14.78
C TYR A 107 -16.37 1.16 -15.92
N VAL A 108 -15.04 1.05 -15.88
CA VAL A 108 -14.24 0.51 -16.99
C VAL A 108 -13.93 -0.97 -16.79
N PHE A 109 -13.44 -1.33 -15.59
CA PHE A 109 -12.93 -2.68 -15.35
C PHE A 109 -14.02 -3.70 -14.98
N SER A 110 -15.18 -3.26 -14.47
CA SER A 110 -16.35 -4.11 -14.22
C SER A 110 -16.85 -4.82 -15.50
N LYS A 111 -16.68 -4.20 -16.67
CA LYS A 111 -17.10 -4.75 -17.97
C LYS A 111 -16.00 -5.46 -18.75
N ARG A 112 -14.76 -5.51 -18.23
CA ARG A 112 -13.59 -6.07 -18.93
C ARG A 112 -13.12 -7.36 -18.26
N GLY A 113 -12.36 -8.17 -19.01
CA GLY A 113 -11.84 -9.44 -18.51
C GLY A 113 -10.83 -9.25 -17.37
N TYR A 114 -10.94 -10.10 -16.35
CA TYR A 114 -10.13 -10.05 -15.12
C TYR A 114 -8.61 -9.95 -15.35
N ARG A 115 -8.10 -10.63 -16.38
CA ARG A 115 -6.67 -10.63 -16.75
C ARG A 115 -6.18 -9.24 -17.18
N LEU A 116 -7.01 -8.50 -17.90
CA LEU A 116 -6.67 -7.18 -18.44
C LEU A 116 -6.57 -6.16 -17.31
N THR A 117 -7.51 -6.24 -16.36
CA THR A 117 -7.51 -5.45 -15.13
C THR A 117 -6.24 -5.63 -14.33
N MET A 118 -5.85 -6.89 -14.08
CA MET A 118 -4.60 -7.23 -13.40
C MET A 118 -3.39 -6.62 -14.11
N CYS A 119 -3.21 -6.86 -15.42
CA CYS A 119 -2.08 -6.30 -16.16
C CYS A 119 -1.99 -4.77 -16.08
N ILE A 120 -3.12 -4.06 -16.23
CA ILE A 120 -3.11 -2.59 -16.16
C ILE A 120 -2.75 -2.12 -14.75
N THR A 121 -3.28 -2.74 -13.70
CA THR A 121 -2.89 -2.37 -12.32
C THR A 121 -1.41 -2.62 -12.02
N THR A 122 -0.84 -3.72 -12.51
CA THR A 122 0.58 -4.01 -12.31
C THR A 122 1.45 -3.01 -13.07
N LEU A 123 1.06 -2.63 -14.29
CA LEU A 123 1.77 -1.59 -15.05
C LEU A 123 1.75 -0.24 -14.33
N ILE A 124 0.59 0.19 -13.82
CA ILE A 124 0.48 1.44 -13.05
C ILE A 124 1.38 1.40 -11.82
N GLN A 125 1.45 0.27 -11.10
CA GLN A 125 2.35 0.13 -9.97
C GLN A 125 3.82 0.23 -10.37
N ILE A 126 4.23 -0.39 -11.47
CA ILE A 126 5.61 -0.29 -11.98
C ILE A 126 5.95 1.17 -12.30
N PHE A 127 5.05 1.89 -12.97
CA PHE A 127 5.26 3.32 -13.25
C PHE A 127 5.38 4.13 -11.96
N ALA A 128 4.54 3.87 -10.95
CA ALA A 128 4.61 4.54 -9.66
C ALA A 128 5.96 4.29 -8.97
N SER A 129 6.45 3.04 -8.95
CA SER A 129 7.77 2.72 -8.37
C SER A 129 8.92 3.44 -9.08
N ILE A 130 8.83 3.60 -10.40
CA ILE A 130 9.84 4.34 -11.16
C ILE A 130 9.85 5.81 -10.74
N PHE A 131 8.67 6.44 -10.59
CA PHE A 131 8.57 7.81 -10.10
C PHE A 131 9.14 7.96 -8.68
N ASP A 132 8.83 7.03 -7.77
CA ASP A 132 9.38 7.03 -6.41
C ASP A 132 10.92 6.92 -6.42
N ILE A 133 11.49 6.06 -7.27
CA ILE A 133 12.96 5.92 -7.38
C ILE A 133 13.60 7.20 -7.95
N VAL A 134 12.97 7.83 -8.94
CA VAL A 134 13.46 9.07 -9.55
C VAL A 134 13.44 10.21 -8.54
N ILE A 135 12.41 10.32 -7.71
CA ILE A 135 12.29 11.41 -6.74
C ILE A 135 13.27 11.28 -5.58
N VAL A 136 13.58 10.04 -5.15
CA VAL A 136 14.57 9.78 -4.09
C VAL A 136 16.01 9.96 -4.58
N LYS A 137 16.29 9.69 -5.86
CA LYS A 137 17.65 9.83 -6.44
C LYS A 137 17.99 11.24 -6.91
N ARG A 138 17.02 12.14 -6.99
CA ARG A 138 17.21 13.51 -7.49
C ARG A 138 17.36 14.48 -6.33
#